data_AF-Q7VBT5-F1
#
_entry.id   AF-Q7VBT5-F1
#
_cell.length_a   1.000
_cell.length_b   1.000
_cell.length_c   1.000
_cell.angle_alpha   90.00
_cell.angle_beta   90.00
_cell.angle_gamma   90.00
#
_symmetry.space_group_name_H-M   'P 1'
#
loop_
_entity.id
_entity.type
_entity.pdbx_description
1 polymer ?
#
loop_
_entity_poly.entity_id
_entity_poly.type
_entity_poly.pdbx_seq_one_letter_code
_entity_poly.pdbx_strand_id
1 'polypeptide(L)' 'MRWPPNKAWTSSTSIDGYRHFEVIDYGGKGEERWVTLVAILDKNIKFNVNWTDLKTYAKWTVGWVQLPKDE' A
#
# COMPACT_ATOMS: atom_id res chain seq x y z
N MET A 1 12.81 3.89 2.12
CA MET A 1 11.74 4.48 1.30
C MET A 1 11.80 6.00 1.36
N ARG A 2 11.36 6.71 0.31
CA ARG A 2 11.38 8.18 0.20
C ARG A 2 9.97 8.76 0.37
N TRP A 3 9.87 10.03 0.74
CA TRP A 3 8.64 10.84 0.73
C TRP A 3 8.77 11.87 -0.39
N PRO A 4 7.74 12.11 -1.24
CA PRO A 4 6.42 11.45 -1.26
C PRO A 4 6.50 9.94 -1.53
N PRO A 5 5.47 9.16 -1.15
CA PRO A 5 5.49 7.69 -1.26
C PRO A 5 5.59 7.23 -2.71
N ASN A 6 6.08 6.00 -2.92
CA ASN A 6 5.98 5.34 -4.23
C ASN A 6 4.51 5.17 -4.63
N LYS A 7 4.22 5.12 -5.92
CA LYS A 7 2.84 4.95 -6.41
C LYS A 7 2.32 3.53 -6.21
N ALA A 8 3.13 2.50 -6.47
CA ALA A 8 2.69 1.11 -6.46
C ALA A 8 3.16 0.39 -5.19
N TRP A 9 2.27 -0.44 -4.63
CA TRP A 9 2.53 -1.24 -3.43
C TRP A 9 1.88 -2.61 -3.51
N THR A 10 2.51 -3.58 -2.86
CA THR A 10 1.96 -4.92 -2.66
C THR A 10 1.85 -5.23 -1.17
N SER A 11 0.67 -5.62 -0.71
CA SER A 11 0.44 -6.11 0.65
C SER A 11 0.92 -7.56 0.79
N SER A 12 1.53 -7.88 1.93
CA SER A 12 1.96 -9.25 2.26
C SER A 12 0.79 -10.18 2.60
N THR A 13 -0.37 -9.63 2.96
CA THR A 13 -1.63 -10.34 3.21
C THR A 13 -2.74 -9.79 2.31
N SER A 14 -3.74 -10.63 2.00
CA SER A 14 -4.92 -10.17 1.27
C SER A 14 -5.71 -9.14 2.10
N ILE A 15 -6.13 -8.05 1.47
CA ILE A 15 -7.05 -7.06 2.03
C ILE A 15 -8.25 -7.04 1.07
N ASP A 16 -9.40 -7.51 1.56
CA ASP A 16 -10.63 -7.66 0.77
C ASP A 16 -10.46 -8.46 -0.53
N GLY A 17 -9.53 -9.42 -0.56
CA GLY A 17 -9.23 -10.23 -1.76
C GLY A 17 -8.08 -9.68 -2.61
N TYR A 18 -7.55 -8.51 -2.30
CA TYR A 18 -6.55 -7.82 -3.12
C TYR A 18 -5.21 -7.66 -2.41
N ARG A 19 -4.15 -7.68 -3.20
CA ARG A 19 -2.78 -7.42 -2.73
C ARG A 19 -2.07 -6.29 -3.45
N HIS A 20 -2.51 -5.89 -4.65
CA HIS A 20 -1.89 -4.81 -5.41
C HIS A 20 -2.68 -3.51 -5.25
N PHE A 21 -1.99 -2.47 -4.79
CA PHE A 21 -2.57 -1.17 -4.50
C PHE A 21 -1.77 -0.05 -5.18
N GLU A 22 -2.45 1.05 -5.50
CA GLU A 22 -1.83 2.33 -5.85
C GLU A 22 -2.09 3.40 -4.80
N VAL A 23 -1.13 4.30 -4.63
CA VAL A 23 -1.30 5.53 -3.88
C VAL A 23 -2.05 6.54 -4.72
N ILE A 24 -3.18 7.02 -4.20
CA ILE A 24 -3.99 8.08 -4.83
C ILE A 24 -3.93 9.41 -4.08
N ASP A 25 -3.55 9.39 -2.80
CA ASP A 25 -3.42 10.58 -1.98
C ASP A 25 -2.42 10.34 -0.84
N TYR A 26 -1.81 11.41 -0.34
CA TYR A 26 -0.91 11.36 0.79
C TYR A 26 -0.80 12.73 1.46
N GLY A 27 -0.60 12.73 2.78
CA GLY A 27 -0.56 13.97 3.54
C GLY A 27 0.05 13.81 4.91
N GLY A 28 -0.09 14.86 5.72
CA GLY A 28 0.45 14.91 7.08
C GLY A 28 1.93 15.30 7.15
N LYS A 29 2.46 15.30 8.38
CA LYS A 29 3.84 15.72 8.70
C LYS A 29 4.46 14.77 9.70
N GLY A 30 5.78 14.56 9.61
CA GLY A 30 6.50 13.70 10.55
C GLY A 30 5.93 12.28 10.63
N GLU A 31 5.51 11.88 11.83
CA GLU A 31 4.92 10.58 12.16
C GLU A 31 3.41 10.50 11.89
N GLU A 32 2.75 11.65 11.71
CA GLU A 32 1.32 11.75 11.34
C GLU A 32 1.11 11.64 9.83
N ARG A 33 2.17 11.33 9.08
CA ARG A 33 2.06 11.09 7.64
C ARG A 33 1.15 9.91 7.37
N TRP A 34 0.27 10.08 6.41
CA TRP A 34 -0.66 9.05 5.96
C TRP A 34 -0.63 8.94 4.44
N VAL A 35 -1.03 7.76 3.97
CA VAL A 35 -1.09 7.42 2.55
C VAL A 35 -2.42 6.74 2.28
N THR A 36 -3.14 7.20 1.28
CA THR A 36 -4.36 6.55 0.79
C THR A 36 -4.01 5.58 -0.31
N LEU A 37 -4.35 4.32 -0.09
CA LEU A 37 -4.21 3.23 -1.06
C LEU A 37 -5.57 2.85 -1.64
N VAL A 38 -5.59 2.46 -2.91
CA VAL A 38 -6.75 1.88 -3.58
C VAL A 38 -6.34 0.61 -4.34
N ALA A 39 -7.20 -0.41 -4.33
CA ALA A 39 -6.93 -1.62 -5.08
C ALA A 39 -7.00 -1.34 -6.59
N ILE A 40 -6.06 -1.91 -7.35
CA ILE A 40 -5.96 -1.67 -8.79
C ILE A 40 -7.16 -2.23 -9.56
N LEU A 41 -7.66 -3.38 -9.12
CA LEU A 41 -8.73 -4.12 -9.79
C LEU A 41 -10.13 -3.73 -9.29
N ASP A 42 -10.24 -3.12 -8.10
CA ASP A 42 -11.50 -2.61 -7.57
C ASP A 42 -11.28 -1.30 -6.82
N LYS A 43 -11.63 -0.18 -7.46
CA LYS A 43 -11.40 1.16 -6.90
C LYS A 43 -12.30 1.51 -5.71
N ASN A 44 -13.30 0.68 -5.40
CA ASN A 44 -14.11 0.85 -4.20
C ASN A 44 -13.33 0.45 -2.94
N ILE A 45 -12.32 -0.40 -3.07
CA ILE A 45 -11.47 -0.83 -1.96
C ILE A 45 -10.36 0.18 -1.79
N LYS A 46 -10.60 1.12 -0.86
CA LYS A 46 -9.74 2.25 -0.56
C LYS A 46 -9.62 2.45 0.94
N PHE A 47 -8.40 2.68 1.42
CA PHE A 47 -8.13 2.91 2.84
C PHE A 47 -6.89 3.76 3.06
N ASN A 48 -6.78 4.32 4.27
CA ASN A 48 -5.61 5.07 4.71
C ASN A 48 -4.70 4.19 5.54
N VAL A 49 -3.38 4.32 5.33
CA VAL A 49 -2.34 3.66 6.11
C VAL A 49 -1.39 4.72 6.64
N ASN A 50 -0.95 4.58 7.90
CA ASN A 50 0.11 5.43 8.42
C ASN A 50 1.41 5.17 7.65
N TRP A 51 2.17 6.22 7.36
CA TRP A 51 3.47 6.10 6.69
C TRP A 51 4.45 5.21 7.45
N THR A 52 4.39 5.15 8.78
CA THR A 52 5.21 4.24 9.60
C THR A 52 4.86 2.78 9.33
N ASP A 53 3.56 2.46 9.26
CA ASP A 53 3.08 1.13 8.90
C ASP A 53 3.45 0.76 7.47
N LEU A 54 3.30 1.69 6.52
CA LEU A 54 3.62 1.46 5.11
C LEU A 54 5.12 1.17 4.88
N LYS A 55 5.99 1.63 5.79
CA LYS A 55 7.43 1.31 5.79
C LYS A 55 7.76 -0.08 6.34
N THR A 56 6.80 -0.78 6.94
CA THR A 56 7.02 -2.11 7.51
C THR A 56 7.10 -3.15 6.41
N TYR A 57 8.31 -3.58 6.04
CA TYR A 57 8.54 -4.54 4.95
C TYR A 57 7.82 -5.88 5.14
N ALA A 58 7.55 -6.30 6.38
CA ALA A 58 6.76 -7.50 6.66
C ALA A 58 5.28 -7.37 6.26
N LYS A 59 4.78 -6.14 6.11
CA LYS A 59 3.40 -5.82 5.69
C LYS A 59 3.34 -5.38 4.23
N TRP A 60 4.35 -4.64 3.77
CA TRP A 60 4.29 -3.92 2.50
C TRP A 60 5.58 -4.04 1.70
N THR A 61 5.43 -4.29 0.41
CA THR A 61 6.51 -4.27 -0.57
C THR A 61 6.30 -3.12 -1.56
N VAL A 62 7.37 -2.40 -1.89
CA VAL A 62 7.32 -1.34 -2.92
C VAL A 62 7.17 -1.98 -4.30
N GLY A 63 6.28 -1.42 -5.11
CA GLY A 63 5.97 -1.91 -6.45
C GLY A 63 4.91 -3.02 -6.45
N TRP A 64 4.45 -3.38 -7.65
CA TRP A 64 3.66 -4.58 -7.84
C TRP A 64 4.61 -5.76 -8.00
N VAL A 65 4.62 -6.64 -7.01
CA VAL A 65 5.42 -7.86 -7.08
C VAL A 65 4.54 -9.03 -7.48
N GLN A 66 5.13 -9.99 -8.18
CA GLN A 66 4.47 -11.23 -8.51
C GLN A 66 4.09 -11.94 -7.20
N LEU A 67 2.81 -12.27 -7.06
CA LEU A 67 2.35 -13.06 -5.93
C LEU A 67 2.86 -14.50 -6.08
N PRO A 68 3.12 -15.20 -4.95
CA PRO A 68 3.32 -16.63 -5.00
C PRO A 68 2.17 -17.29 -5.76
N LYS A 69 2.45 -18.35 -6.52
CA LYS A 69 1.36 -19.18 -7.02
C LYS A 69 0.65 -19.75 -5.80
N ASP A 70 -0.68 -19.65 -5.79
CA ASP A 70 -1.49 -20.38 -4.82
C ASP A 70 -1.10 -21.86 -4.90
N GLU A 71 -0.90 -22.50 -3.73
CA GLU A 71 -0.76 -23.97 -3.63
C GLU A 71 -2.05 -24.69 -4.01
#